data_AF-A0A6V7Y107-F1
#
_entry.id   AF-A0A6V7Y107-F1
#
_cell.length_a   1.000
_cell.length_b   1.000
_cell.length_c   1.000
_cell.angle_alpha   90.00
_cell.angle_beta   90.00
_cell.angle_gamma   90.00
#
_symmetry.space_group_name_H-M   'P 1'
#
loop_
_entity.id
_entity.type
_entity.pdbx_description
1 polymer ?
#
loop_
_entity_poly.entity_id
_entity_poly.type
_entity_poly.pdbx_seq_one_letter_code
_entity_poly.pdbx_strand_id
1 'polypeptide(L)'
;MSDVVSQLMDRVLAGRPEPLLVGLQVQPPNFHHPFSLPLRPLAQNNPSALAAAIERLNEISHAGIDLLSGTTTTKVMAVWPLGAQRTANPGDHSGGCDNDQDHIITARCRSIVRVINPNDRLCLARAVFIGLTKIWMVERGEAAERFKIFRKQPQDSHARPSLEMLRKAGIPTDLQEYSLAHVDILQQSLSHHMGGPGYVRLVVFKKEQQYRLVYKGDGKAARFNICLLLENNHYHYIERPEQLFDVKRYCIDCEKGVSRWSHWAGCTVVCRLCMRTGPQFPCQVLFYSYYKHCWFPLVGG
;
A
#
# COMPACT_ATOMS: atom_id res chain seq x y z
N MET A 1 28.01 -6.05 -21.36
CA MET A 1 26.94 -5.51 -20.49
C MET A 1 27.30 -5.52 -19.01
N SER A 2 27.97 -6.57 -18.50
CA SER A 2 28.43 -6.64 -17.09
C SER A 2 29.23 -5.42 -16.65
N ASP A 3 30.14 -4.90 -17.48
CA ASP A 3 31.01 -3.76 -17.11
C ASP A 3 30.23 -2.44 -16.95
N VAL A 4 29.19 -2.21 -17.74
CA VAL A 4 28.35 -1.00 -17.64
C VAL A 4 27.46 -1.04 -16.40
N VAL A 5 26.88 -2.21 -16.11
CA VAL A 5 26.09 -2.40 -14.88
C VAL A 5 26.98 -2.28 -13.64
N SER A 6 28.21 -2.80 -13.72
CA SER A 6 29.21 -2.66 -12.65
C SER A 6 29.55 -1.19 -12.43
N GLN A 7 29.90 -0.43 -13.48
CA GLN A 7 30.19 1.01 -13.36
C GLN A 7 29.01 1.83 -12.81
N LEU A 8 27.78 1.49 -13.20
CA LEU A 8 26.57 2.15 -12.68
C LEU A 8 26.34 1.82 -11.20
N MET A 9 26.52 0.56 -10.80
CA MET A 9 26.44 0.15 -9.41
C MET A 9 27.55 0.80 -8.58
N ASP A 10 28.79 0.74 -9.04
CA ASP A 10 29.94 1.35 -8.38
C ASP A 10 29.71 2.85 -8.20
N ARG A 11 29.21 3.55 -9.21
CA ARG A 11 28.88 4.98 -9.10
C ARG A 11 27.80 5.27 -8.07
N VAL A 12 26.77 4.42 -7.96
CA VAL A 12 25.64 4.63 -7.05
C VAL A 12 25.97 4.20 -5.62
N LEU A 13 26.83 3.21 -5.46
CA LEU A 13 27.24 2.64 -4.18
C LEU A 13 28.54 3.23 -3.63
N ALA A 14 29.33 3.95 -4.45
CA ALA A 14 30.59 4.55 -4.04
C ALA A 14 30.43 5.47 -2.83
N GLY A 15 31.30 5.27 -1.83
CA GLY A 15 31.31 6.06 -0.60
C GLY A 15 30.12 5.82 0.32
N ARG A 16 29.33 4.76 0.09
CA ARG A 16 28.15 4.41 0.91
C ARG A 16 28.36 3.08 1.63
N PRO A 17 27.69 2.87 2.78
CA PRO A 17 27.64 1.58 3.45
C PRO A 17 27.01 0.50 2.56
N GLU A 18 27.22 -0.77 2.90
CA GLU A 18 26.65 -1.87 2.12
C GLU A 18 25.10 -1.80 2.12
N PRO A 19 24.45 -1.80 0.95
CA PRO A 19 22.99 -1.73 0.86
C PRO A 19 22.34 -3.06 1.26
N LEU A 20 21.21 -2.99 1.97
CA LEU A 20 20.36 -4.13 2.33
C LEU A 20 19.74 -4.80 1.10
N LEU A 21 19.31 -3.99 0.13
CA LEU A 21 18.71 -4.46 -1.11
C LEU A 21 19.15 -3.58 -2.28
N VAL A 22 19.37 -4.19 -3.43
CA VAL A 22 19.67 -3.50 -4.69
C VAL A 22 18.77 -4.03 -5.79
N GLY A 23 18.43 -3.21 -6.75
CA GLY A 23 17.65 -3.57 -7.94
C GLY A 23 17.94 -2.62 -9.08
N LEU A 24 17.35 -2.90 -10.23
CA LEU A 24 17.64 -2.17 -11.46
C LEU A 24 16.34 -1.90 -12.21
N GLN A 25 16.22 -0.70 -12.75
CA GLN A 25 15.16 -0.31 -13.63
C GLN A 25 15.75 0.09 -14.98
N VAL A 26 15.22 -0.48 -16.06
CA VAL A 26 15.69 -0.30 -17.43
C VAL A 26 14.51 0.17 -18.26
N GLN A 27 14.65 1.31 -18.93
CA GLN A 27 13.63 1.83 -19.84
C GLN A 27 14.21 2.01 -21.24
N PRO A 28 13.93 1.06 -22.15
CA PRO A 28 14.23 1.22 -23.56
C PRO A 28 13.42 2.36 -24.18
N PRO A 29 13.91 3.02 -25.24
CA PRO A 29 13.22 4.16 -25.87
C PRO A 29 11.83 3.80 -26.42
N ASN A 30 11.62 2.55 -26.84
CA ASN A 30 10.35 2.07 -27.39
C ASN A 30 9.39 1.51 -26.33
N PHE A 31 9.72 1.65 -25.04
CA PHE A 31 8.92 1.12 -23.94
C PHE A 31 8.18 2.24 -23.19
N HIS A 32 6.85 2.13 -23.16
CA HIS A 32 6.01 3.02 -22.35
C HIS A 32 6.18 2.82 -20.84
N HIS A 33 6.67 1.66 -20.42
CA HIS A 33 6.89 1.33 -19.01
C HIS A 33 8.27 0.74 -18.80
N PRO A 34 8.99 1.16 -17.75
CA PRO A 34 10.30 0.64 -17.45
C PRO A 34 10.21 -0.81 -16.97
N PHE A 35 11.10 -1.64 -17.48
CA PHE A 35 11.34 -2.96 -16.93
C PHE A 35 12.04 -2.82 -15.57
N SER A 36 11.59 -3.57 -14.56
CA SER A 36 12.13 -3.46 -13.20
C SER A 36 12.55 -4.83 -12.68
N LEU A 37 13.84 -4.97 -12.34
CA LEU A 37 14.35 -6.08 -11.54
C LEU A 37 14.01 -5.84 -10.07
N PRO A 38 13.39 -6.83 -9.39
CA PRO A 38 12.99 -6.67 -8.00
C PRO A 38 14.20 -6.45 -7.10
N LEU A 39 13.99 -5.66 -6.04
CA LEU A 39 14.99 -5.44 -4.99
C LEU A 39 15.33 -6.75 -4.29
N ARG A 40 16.62 -7.11 -4.24
CA ARG A 40 17.15 -8.30 -3.54
C ARG A 40 18.48 -7.96 -2.87
N PRO A 41 18.95 -8.78 -1.91
CA PRO A 41 20.27 -8.59 -1.31
C PRO A 41 21.37 -8.46 -2.36
N LEU A 42 22.41 -7.67 -2.08
CA LEU A 42 23.52 -7.41 -3.02
C LEU A 42 24.18 -8.71 -3.52
N ALA A 43 24.29 -9.73 -2.66
CA ALA A 43 24.78 -11.06 -3.03
C ALA A 43 23.95 -11.72 -4.15
N GLN A 44 22.65 -11.45 -4.22
CA GLN A 44 21.72 -11.99 -5.21
C GLN A 44 21.55 -11.09 -6.44
N ASN A 45 21.68 -9.77 -6.27
CA ASN A 45 21.61 -8.76 -7.32
C ASN A 45 22.97 -8.08 -7.53
N ASN A 46 24.01 -8.89 -7.68
CA ASN A 46 25.35 -8.42 -8.07
C ASN A 46 25.35 -8.02 -9.58
N PRO A 47 26.38 -7.29 -10.05
CA PRO A 47 26.41 -6.79 -11.43
C PRO A 47 26.22 -7.89 -12.49
N SER A 48 26.80 -9.06 -12.29
CA SER A 48 26.68 -10.21 -13.19
C SER A 48 25.26 -10.78 -13.19
N ALA A 49 24.62 -10.89 -12.03
CA ALA A 49 23.24 -11.38 -11.91
C ALA A 49 22.23 -10.41 -12.55
N LEU A 50 22.45 -9.10 -12.40
CA LEU A 50 21.64 -8.06 -13.03
C LEU A 50 21.84 -8.03 -14.55
N ALA A 51 23.08 -8.13 -15.04
CA ALA A 51 23.38 -8.22 -16.46
C ALA A 51 22.74 -9.47 -17.10
N ALA A 52 22.86 -10.64 -16.46
CA ALA A 52 22.21 -11.88 -16.92
C ALA A 52 20.68 -11.79 -16.93
N ALA A 53 20.09 -11.02 -16.02
CA ALA A 53 18.65 -10.80 -16.03
C ALA A 53 18.20 -9.88 -17.18
N ILE A 54 19.01 -8.89 -17.55
CA ILE A 54 18.81 -8.04 -18.73
C ILE A 54 18.94 -8.86 -20.02
N GLU A 55 19.94 -9.73 -20.10
CA GLU A 55 20.17 -10.64 -21.24
C GLU A 55 19.01 -11.61 -21.44
N ARG A 56 18.54 -12.26 -20.36
CA ARG A 56 17.34 -13.14 -20.43
C ARG A 56 16.10 -12.43 -20.92
N LEU A 57 15.93 -11.14 -20.61
CA LEU A 57 14.78 -10.37 -21.11
C LEU A 57 14.88 -10.13 -22.60
N ASN A 58 16.10 -9.89 -23.08
CA ASN A 58 16.36 -9.73 -24.50
C ASN A 58 15.99 -11.03 -25.26
N GLU A 59 16.41 -12.18 -24.72
CA GLU A 59 16.12 -13.51 -25.29
C GLU A 59 14.64 -13.88 -25.29
N ILE A 60 13.91 -13.61 -24.19
CA ILE A 60 12.48 -13.95 -24.05
C ILE A 60 11.62 -13.03 -24.93
N SER A 61 12.10 -11.81 -25.20
CA SER A 61 11.43 -10.91 -26.12
C SER A 61 11.74 -11.30 -27.57
N HIS A 62 10.97 -12.20 -28.15
CA HIS A 62 10.96 -12.51 -29.60
C HIS A 62 10.67 -11.29 -30.52
N ALA A 63 10.68 -10.05 -30.00
CA ALA A 63 10.31 -8.82 -30.65
C ALA A 63 11.49 -7.98 -31.17
N GLY A 64 12.73 -8.51 -31.20
CA GLY A 64 13.89 -7.74 -31.65
C GLY A 64 14.15 -6.50 -30.79
N ILE A 65 14.08 -6.66 -29.45
CA ILE A 65 14.35 -5.57 -28.51
C ILE A 65 15.84 -5.29 -28.50
N ASP A 66 16.26 -4.31 -29.28
CA ASP A 66 17.62 -3.83 -29.20
C ASP A 66 17.79 -2.91 -27.98
N LEU A 67 18.19 -3.50 -26.85
CA LEU A 67 18.54 -2.79 -25.63
C LEU A 67 19.83 -1.96 -25.77
N LEU A 68 20.58 -2.15 -26.86
CA LEU A 68 21.96 -1.69 -27.03
C LEU A 68 22.17 -0.70 -28.18
N SER A 69 21.23 -0.56 -29.13
CA SER A 69 21.33 0.43 -30.23
C SER A 69 20.60 1.75 -29.98
N GLY A 70 19.89 1.88 -28.84
CA GLY A 70 19.18 3.10 -28.45
C GLY A 70 19.62 3.68 -27.10
N THR A 71 19.20 4.92 -26.81
CA THR A 71 19.41 5.57 -25.50
C THR A 71 18.50 4.95 -24.44
N THR A 72 18.94 3.83 -23.86
CA THR A 72 18.27 3.17 -22.74
C THR A 72 18.54 3.92 -21.44
N THR A 73 17.50 4.39 -20.75
CA THR A 73 17.69 4.98 -19.41
C THR A 73 17.74 3.86 -18.37
N THR A 74 18.78 3.90 -17.54
CA THR A 74 19.03 2.87 -16.52
C THR A 74 19.10 3.52 -15.14
N LYS A 75 18.37 2.99 -14.18
CA LYS A 75 18.33 3.48 -12.80
C LYS A 75 18.61 2.34 -11.83
N VAL A 76 19.68 2.47 -11.04
CA VAL A 76 19.98 1.57 -9.92
C VAL A 76 19.17 2.03 -8.71
N MET A 77 18.50 1.09 -8.05
CA MET A 77 17.75 1.33 -6.80
C MET A 77 18.47 0.60 -5.67
N ALA A 78 18.71 1.27 -4.55
CA ALA A 78 19.35 0.67 -3.40
C ALA A 78 18.71 1.14 -2.08
N VAL A 79 18.65 0.24 -1.10
CA VAL A 79 18.08 0.45 0.24
C VAL A 79 19.21 0.31 1.26
N TRP A 80 19.40 1.30 2.12
CA TRP A 80 20.45 1.30 3.15
C TRP A 80 19.90 1.15 4.56
N PRO A 81 20.68 0.59 5.51
CA PRO A 81 20.32 0.55 6.91
C PRO A 81 20.35 1.96 7.53
N LEU A 82 19.30 2.32 8.27
CA LEU A 82 19.07 3.66 8.85
C LEU A 82 20.22 4.18 9.74
N GLY A 83 21.04 3.29 10.31
CA GLY A 83 22.16 3.67 11.17
C GLY A 83 23.37 4.26 10.44
N ALA A 84 23.49 4.05 9.13
CA ALA A 84 24.73 4.31 8.39
C ALA A 84 24.73 5.63 7.59
N GLN A 85 23.67 6.45 7.69
CA GLN A 85 23.59 7.80 7.13
C GLN A 85 24.07 8.91 8.09
N ARG A 86 24.51 8.57 9.31
CA ARG A 86 24.81 9.55 10.38
C ARG A 86 26.23 10.09 10.42
N THR A 87 27.15 9.66 9.55
CA THR A 87 28.57 10.04 9.68
C THR A 87 29.15 10.49 8.34
N ALA A 88 29.03 11.78 8.02
CA ALA A 88 29.86 12.37 6.97
C ALA A 88 30.15 13.88 7.09
N ASN A 89 29.41 14.70 7.85
CA ASN A 89 29.69 16.14 7.94
C ASN A 89 29.69 16.67 9.40
N PRO A 90 30.85 17.08 9.96
CA PRO A 90 30.95 17.64 11.32
C PRO A 90 30.56 19.12 11.44
N GLY A 91 29.84 19.69 10.46
CA GLY A 91 29.50 21.12 10.40
C GLY A 91 28.03 21.46 10.63
N ASP A 92 27.12 20.51 10.50
CA ASP A 92 25.68 20.75 10.67
C ASP A 92 25.24 20.46 12.11
N HIS A 93 25.61 21.38 13.01
CA HIS A 93 25.00 21.47 14.32
C HIS A 93 23.73 22.31 14.25
N SER A 94 22.60 21.68 13.98
CA SER A 94 21.31 22.08 14.53
C SER A 94 20.50 20.83 14.90
N GLY A 95 19.87 20.90 16.06
CA GLY A 95 19.30 19.77 16.77
C GLY A 95 18.24 19.00 15.99
N GLY A 96 18.00 17.76 16.43
CA GLY A 96 16.93 16.92 15.91
C GLY A 96 15.61 17.71 15.85
N CYS A 97 14.98 17.64 14.67
CA CYS A 97 13.61 18.06 14.31
C CYS A 97 13.48 18.85 12.99
N ASP A 98 14.53 19.17 12.22
CA ASP A 98 14.37 20.10 11.07
C ASP A 98 14.71 19.63 9.65
N ASN A 99 15.12 18.37 9.41
CA ASN A 99 15.38 17.88 8.03
C ASN A 99 14.57 16.63 7.66
N ASP A 100 13.25 16.70 7.88
CA ASP A 100 12.25 15.74 7.40
C ASP A 100 11.94 15.96 5.89
N GLN A 101 12.97 16.07 5.04
CA GLN A 101 12.82 16.53 3.65
C GLN A 101 12.78 15.45 2.55
N ASP A 102 12.85 14.14 2.83
CA ASP A 102 12.75 13.12 1.75
C ASP A 102 11.76 11.96 1.99
N HIS A 103 10.88 12.09 2.98
CA HIS A 103 9.56 11.48 2.88
C HIS A 103 8.53 12.58 3.02
N ILE A 104 8.26 13.21 1.87
CA ILE A 104 7.07 13.99 1.64
C ILE A 104 5.86 13.07 1.99
N ILE A 105 5.46 13.04 3.26
CA ILE A 105 4.04 13.09 3.58
C ILE A 105 3.63 14.40 2.96
N THR A 106 3.17 14.34 1.71
CA THR A 106 2.72 15.53 1.00
C THR A 106 1.79 16.24 1.97
N ALA A 107 1.88 17.56 2.05
CA ALA A 107 0.86 18.41 2.66
C ALA A 107 -0.58 18.14 2.09
N ARG A 108 -0.73 17.16 1.19
CA ARG A 108 -1.91 16.65 0.52
C ARG A 108 -2.42 15.29 1.02
N CYS A 109 -1.77 14.59 1.96
CA CYS A 109 -2.30 13.31 2.47
C CYS A 109 -3.45 13.54 3.48
N ARG A 110 -4.55 14.12 2.99
CA ARG A 110 -5.81 14.37 3.73
C ARG A 110 -6.60 13.09 3.99
N SER A 111 -6.11 11.94 3.52
CA SER A 111 -6.74 10.64 3.70
C SER A 111 -6.47 10.03 5.07
N ILE A 112 -5.45 10.46 5.80
CA ILE A 112 -5.18 9.94 7.14
C ILE A 112 -6.02 10.70 8.16
N VAL A 113 -6.89 9.98 8.85
CA VAL A 113 -7.61 10.49 10.03
C VAL A 113 -6.79 10.09 11.25
N ARG A 114 -6.05 11.07 11.79
CA ARG A 114 -5.26 10.88 13.00
C ARG A 114 -6.19 10.63 14.18
N VAL A 115 -6.05 9.46 14.78
CA VAL A 115 -6.73 9.13 16.03
C VAL A 115 -5.99 9.78 17.18
N ILE A 116 -6.73 10.48 18.03
CA ILE A 116 -6.23 11.15 19.24
C ILE A 116 -6.81 10.40 20.42
N ASN A 117 -5.97 10.01 21.39
CA ASN A 117 -6.42 9.39 22.64
C ASN A 117 -6.04 10.31 23.80
N PRO A 118 -6.97 11.13 24.32
CA PRO A 118 -6.63 12.07 25.39
C PRO A 118 -6.43 11.37 26.74
N ASN A 119 -7.28 10.42 27.09
CA ASN A 119 -7.30 9.77 28.41
C ASN A 119 -7.39 8.23 28.35
N ASP A 120 -7.12 7.64 27.18
CA ASP A 120 -7.19 6.20 26.98
C ASP A 120 -6.11 5.72 25.99
N ARG A 121 -6.11 4.42 25.68
CA ARG A 121 -5.19 3.82 24.69
C ARG A 121 -5.93 3.15 23.55
N LEU A 122 -7.17 3.53 23.27
CA LEU A 122 -8.09 2.80 22.37
C LEU A 122 -7.84 3.07 20.88
N CYS A 123 -6.60 3.35 20.47
CA CYS A 123 -6.31 3.84 19.11
C CYS A 123 -6.75 2.85 18.02
N LEU A 124 -6.54 1.55 18.24
CA LEU A 124 -6.97 0.50 17.32
C LEU A 124 -8.49 0.51 17.13
N ALA A 125 -9.24 0.41 18.23
CA ALA A 125 -10.70 0.37 18.17
C ALA A 125 -11.32 1.68 17.64
N ARG A 126 -10.75 2.84 17.99
CA ARG A 126 -11.16 4.14 17.43
C ARG A 126 -10.94 4.21 15.93
N ALA A 127 -9.79 3.74 15.43
CA ALA A 127 -9.50 3.73 14.00
C ALA A 127 -10.46 2.80 13.23
N VAL A 128 -10.75 1.62 13.79
CA VAL A 128 -11.74 0.68 13.22
C VAL A 128 -13.14 1.28 13.25
N PHE A 129 -13.55 1.89 14.37
CA PHE A 129 -14.86 2.54 14.53
C PHE A 129 -15.08 3.67 13.51
N ILE A 130 -14.07 4.50 13.25
CA ILE A 130 -14.13 5.53 12.21
C ILE A 130 -14.37 4.88 10.83
N GLY A 131 -13.66 3.79 10.52
CA GLY A 131 -13.84 3.03 9.29
C GLY A 131 -15.25 2.45 9.14
N LEU A 132 -15.78 1.83 10.21
CA LEU A 132 -17.13 1.27 10.24
C LEU A 132 -18.20 2.35 10.07
N THR A 133 -18.03 3.49 10.73
CA THR A 133 -18.96 4.62 10.62
C THR A 133 -19.05 5.10 9.16
N LYS A 134 -17.92 5.20 8.47
CA LYS A 134 -17.90 5.52 7.03
C LYS A 134 -18.65 4.48 6.21
N ILE A 135 -18.43 3.19 6.49
CA ILE A 135 -19.13 2.10 5.78
C ILE A 135 -20.63 2.21 5.97
N TRP A 136 -21.12 2.35 7.21
CA TRP A 136 -22.55 2.51 7.48
C TRP A 136 -23.18 3.72 6.79
N MET A 137 -22.45 4.85 6.73
CA MET A 137 -22.90 6.02 5.97
C MET A 137 -23.03 5.70 4.47
N VAL A 138 -22.04 5.03 3.88
CA VAL A 138 -22.09 4.61 2.47
C VAL A 138 -23.27 3.69 2.21
N GLU A 139 -23.52 2.72 3.09
CA GLU A 139 -24.62 1.76 2.94
C GLU A 139 -26.00 2.40 3.07
N ARG A 140 -26.11 3.49 3.84
CA ARG A 140 -27.32 4.32 3.95
C ARG A 140 -27.47 5.32 2.79
N GLY A 141 -26.56 5.32 1.83
CA GLY A 141 -26.55 6.29 0.72
C GLY A 141 -26.26 7.72 1.16
N GLU A 142 -25.56 7.90 2.28
CA GLU A 142 -25.27 9.23 2.82
C GLU A 142 -24.17 9.93 2.02
N ALA A 143 -24.30 11.26 1.87
CA ALA A 143 -23.31 12.07 1.16
C ALA A 143 -21.96 12.09 1.87
N ALA A 144 -20.87 12.11 1.09
CA ALA A 144 -19.50 12.16 1.61
C ALA A 144 -19.23 13.35 2.57
N GLU A 145 -19.99 14.44 2.45
CA GLU A 145 -19.93 15.58 3.37
C GLU A 145 -20.29 15.22 4.82
N ARG A 146 -21.20 14.27 5.05
CA ARG A 146 -21.55 13.82 6.40
C ARG A 146 -20.35 13.18 7.10
N PHE A 147 -19.57 12.38 6.38
CA PHE A 147 -18.34 11.83 6.93
C PHE A 147 -17.31 12.93 7.22
N LYS A 148 -17.23 13.98 6.40
CA LYS A 148 -16.36 15.13 6.69
C LYS A 148 -16.77 15.86 7.98
N ILE A 149 -18.07 16.00 8.22
CA ILE A 149 -18.61 16.58 9.46
C ILE A 149 -18.27 15.68 10.65
N PHE A 150 -18.50 14.37 10.55
CA PHE A 150 -18.15 13.39 11.58
C PHE A 150 -16.67 13.50 12.00
N ARG A 151 -15.74 13.61 11.05
CA ARG A 151 -14.29 13.77 11.35
C ARG A 151 -13.94 15.02 12.14
N LYS A 152 -14.78 16.07 12.08
CA LYS A 152 -14.57 17.31 12.83
C LYS A 152 -15.14 17.24 14.24
N GLN A 153 -15.91 16.19 14.58
CA GLN A 153 -16.45 16.02 15.92
C GLN A 153 -15.31 15.67 16.91
N PRO A 154 -15.44 16.06 18.19
CA PRO A 154 -14.51 15.64 19.23
C PRO A 154 -14.44 14.10 19.30
N GLN A 155 -13.22 13.56 19.17
CA GLN A 155 -13.01 12.10 19.17
C GLN A 155 -13.27 11.45 20.54
N ASP A 156 -13.49 12.24 21.59
CA ASP A 156 -13.91 11.73 22.91
C ASP A 156 -15.22 10.95 22.83
N SER A 157 -16.11 11.36 21.93
CA SER A 157 -17.35 10.65 21.64
C SER A 157 -17.14 9.24 21.08
N HIS A 158 -15.94 8.93 20.55
CA HIS A 158 -15.60 7.62 20.02
C HIS A 158 -15.16 6.63 21.11
N ALA A 159 -14.87 7.09 22.34
CA ALA A 159 -14.34 6.23 23.40
C ALA A 159 -15.30 5.09 23.78
N ARG A 160 -16.56 5.43 24.08
CA ARG A 160 -17.59 4.45 24.47
C ARG A 160 -17.83 3.36 23.40
N PRO A 161 -18.10 3.70 22.12
CA PRO A 161 -18.29 2.67 21.10
C PRO A 161 -17.01 1.85 20.84
N SER A 162 -15.82 2.46 20.99
CA SER A 162 -14.54 1.75 20.85
C SER A 162 -14.31 0.74 21.99
N LEU A 163 -14.63 1.12 23.23
CA LEU A 163 -14.58 0.21 24.39
C LEU A 163 -15.52 -0.98 24.20
N GLU A 164 -16.74 -0.72 23.75
CA GLU A 164 -17.72 -1.78 23.56
C GLU A 164 -17.31 -2.74 22.45
N MET A 165 -16.66 -2.24 21.40
CA MET A 165 -16.08 -3.06 20.34
C MET A 165 -15.00 -4.01 20.88
N LEU A 166 -14.05 -3.51 21.68
CA LEU A 166 -13.01 -4.34 22.29
C LEU A 166 -13.60 -5.38 23.24
N ARG A 167 -14.57 -5.00 24.07
CA ARG A 167 -15.26 -5.92 24.99
C ARG A 167 -15.97 -7.04 24.24
N LYS A 168 -16.69 -6.72 23.16
CA LYS A 168 -17.35 -7.73 22.31
C LYS A 168 -16.36 -8.67 21.63
N ALA A 169 -15.17 -8.17 21.30
CA ALA A 169 -14.09 -8.97 20.74
C ALA A 169 -13.28 -9.76 21.80
N GLY A 170 -13.55 -9.56 23.09
CA GLY A 170 -12.78 -10.18 24.18
C GLY A 170 -11.35 -9.63 24.33
N ILE A 171 -11.07 -8.43 23.84
CA ILE A 171 -9.75 -7.80 23.92
C ILE A 171 -9.67 -6.94 25.18
N PRO A 172 -8.60 -7.06 25.99
CA PRO A 172 -8.40 -6.21 27.16
C PRO A 172 -8.34 -4.73 26.79
N THR A 173 -9.04 -3.89 27.56
CA THR A 173 -9.21 -2.45 27.26
C THR A 173 -8.15 -1.56 27.90
N ASP A 174 -7.33 -2.11 28.78
CA ASP A 174 -6.32 -1.46 29.61
C ASP A 174 -4.88 -1.71 29.12
N LEU A 175 -4.73 -2.24 27.89
CA LEU A 175 -3.42 -2.45 27.28
C LEU A 175 -2.72 -1.13 27.00
N GLN A 176 -1.40 -1.13 27.21
CA GLN A 176 -0.54 -0.02 26.81
C GLN A 176 -0.48 0.12 25.29
N GLU A 177 -0.46 -1.01 24.58
CA GLU A 177 -0.33 -1.06 23.12
C GLU A 177 -1.15 -2.21 22.54
N TYR A 178 -1.66 -2.02 21.33
CA TYR A 178 -2.39 -3.05 20.60
C TYR A 178 -1.51 -3.63 19.48
N SER A 179 -1.09 -4.88 19.59
CA SER A 179 -0.37 -5.58 18.53
C SER A 179 -1.26 -6.02 17.35
N LEU A 180 -0.64 -6.55 16.29
CA LEU A 180 -1.34 -7.16 15.16
C LEU A 180 -2.19 -8.38 15.56
N ALA A 181 -1.88 -9.05 16.67
CA ALA A 181 -2.72 -10.13 17.19
C ALA A 181 -4.11 -9.62 17.61
N HIS A 182 -4.18 -8.42 18.19
CA HIS A 182 -5.46 -7.81 18.53
C HIS A 182 -6.23 -7.35 17.28
N VAL A 183 -5.52 -6.95 16.23
CA VAL A 183 -6.15 -6.67 14.92
C VAL A 183 -6.81 -7.94 14.39
N ASP A 184 -6.17 -9.09 14.54
CA ASP A 184 -6.71 -10.37 14.11
C ASP A 184 -7.97 -10.78 14.90
N ILE A 185 -7.92 -10.65 16.23
CA ILE A 185 -9.09 -10.89 17.09
C ILE A 185 -10.25 -9.97 16.70
N LEU A 186 -9.98 -8.69 16.39
CA LEU A 186 -11.01 -7.77 15.88
C LEU A 186 -11.54 -8.19 14.52
N GLN A 187 -10.69 -8.63 13.58
CA GLN A 187 -11.12 -9.14 12.27
C GLN A 187 -12.09 -10.32 12.43
N GLN A 188 -11.78 -11.25 13.33
CA GLN A 188 -12.63 -12.41 13.62
C GLN A 188 -13.97 -11.98 14.23
N SER A 189 -13.94 -11.09 15.22
CA SER A 189 -15.15 -10.53 15.85
C SER A 189 -16.05 -9.79 14.84
N LEU A 190 -15.46 -8.96 13.97
CA LEU A 190 -16.20 -8.29 12.90
C LEU A 190 -16.81 -9.29 11.91
N SER A 191 -16.06 -10.32 11.52
CA SER A 191 -16.55 -11.34 10.59
C SER A 191 -17.74 -12.11 11.19
N HIS A 192 -17.70 -12.39 12.50
CA HIS A 192 -18.79 -13.05 13.22
C HIS A 192 -20.05 -12.19 13.31
N HIS A 193 -19.91 -10.87 13.52
CA HIS A 193 -21.04 -9.97 13.77
C HIS A 193 -21.54 -9.20 12.53
N MET A 194 -20.77 -9.13 11.44
CA MET A 194 -21.05 -8.26 10.30
C MET A 194 -21.08 -9.01 8.97
N GLY A 195 -22.13 -9.78 8.72
CA GLY A 195 -22.38 -10.34 7.38
C GLY A 195 -21.43 -11.45 6.93
N GLY A 196 -20.57 -11.96 7.83
CA GLY A 196 -19.69 -13.09 7.58
C GLY A 196 -18.30 -12.72 7.00
N PRO A 197 -17.47 -13.75 6.75
CA PRO A 197 -16.17 -13.57 6.11
C PRO A 197 -16.30 -12.87 4.74
N GLY A 198 -15.53 -11.80 4.53
CA GLY A 198 -15.54 -11.03 3.27
C GLY A 198 -16.48 -9.82 3.25
N TYR A 199 -17.22 -9.52 4.31
CA TYR A 199 -17.97 -8.25 4.39
C TYR A 199 -17.05 -7.06 4.68
N VAL A 200 -16.33 -7.11 5.81
CA VAL A 200 -15.33 -6.12 6.23
C VAL A 200 -13.99 -6.81 6.41
N ARG A 201 -12.95 -6.25 5.81
CA ARG A 201 -11.55 -6.69 5.98
C ARG A 201 -10.70 -5.56 6.52
N LEU A 202 -10.00 -5.83 7.62
CA LEU A 202 -8.99 -4.96 8.19
C LEU A 202 -7.69 -5.12 7.39
N VAL A 203 -7.05 -4.00 7.11
CA VAL A 203 -5.76 -3.92 6.42
C VAL A 203 -4.88 -2.97 7.19
N VAL A 204 -3.66 -3.36 7.54
CA VAL A 204 -2.72 -2.52 8.29
C VAL A 204 -1.49 -2.26 7.45
N PHE A 205 -1.18 -0.98 7.26
CA PHE A 205 0.07 -0.49 6.70
C PHE A 205 0.95 0.02 7.82
N LYS A 206 2.26 -0.27 7.79
CA LYS A 206 3.20 0.19 8.83
C LYS A 206 4.08 1.31 8.31
N LYS A 207 4.04 2.49 8.95
CA LYS A 207 4.80 3.67 8.52
C LYS A 207 6.30 3.43 8.54
N GLU A 208 6.82 2.81 9.61
CA GLU A 208 8.26 2.56 9.78
C GLU A 208 8.80 1.56 8.74
N GLN A 209 7.91 0.84 8.06
CA GLN A 209 8.25 -0.04 6.94
C GLN A 209 7.81 0.54 5.60
N GLN A 210 7.87 1.87 5.46
CA GLN A 210 7.52 2.58 4.22
C GLN A 210 6.10 2.26 3.74
N TYR A 211 5.15 2.22 4.68
CA TYR A 211 3.75 1.89 4.42
C TYR A 211 3.56 0.49 3.81
N ARG A 212 4.43 -0.47 4.14
CA ARG A 212 4.24 -1.88 3.78
C ARG A 212 2.98 -2.43 4.44
N LEU A 213 2.24 -3.25 3.71
CA LEU A 213 1.14 -4.04 4.25
C LEU A 213 1.72 -5.08 5.23
N VAL A 214 1.36 -4.97 6.51
CA VAL A 214 1.82 -5.87 7.58
C VAL A 214 0.72 -6.78 8.12
N TYR A 215 -0.54 -6.47 7.81
CA TYR A 215 -1.69 -7.32 8.10
C TYR A 215 -2.76 -7.13 7.02
N LYS A 216 -3.37 -8.23 6.60
CA LYS A 216 -4.52 -8.27 5.70
C LYS A 216 -5.40 -9.41 6.18
N GLY A 217 -6.57 -9.08 6.71
CA GLY A 217 -7.51 -10.07 7.21
C GLY A 217 -7.93 -11.07 6.13
N ASP A 218 -8.38 -12.23 6.57
CA ASP A 218 -8.78 -13.31 5.67
C ASP A 218 -9.99 -12.93 4.79
N GLY A 219 -10.06 -13.59 3.63
CA GLY A 219 -11.06 -13.33 2.61
C GLY A 219 -10.49 -12.57 1.42
N LYS A 220 -10.56 -13.20 0.24
CA LYS A 220 -10.31 -12.51 -1.03
C LYS A 220 -11.51 -11.60 -1.32
N ALA A 221 -11.24 -10.42 -1.87
CA ALA A 221 -12.29 -9.53 -2.40
C ALA A 221 -13.33 -9.04 -1.38
N ALA A 222 -12.91 -8.64 -0.18
CA ALA A 222 -13.85 -8.11 0.80
C ALA A 222 -14.66 -6.91 0.25
N ARG A 223 -15.96 -6.86 0.57
CA ARG A 223 -16.87 -5.80 0.15
C ARG A 223 -16.38 -4.43 0.62
N PHE A 224 -15.89 -4.35 1.85
CA PHE A 224 -15.27 -3.15 2.40
C PHE A 224 -13.90 -3.46 3.00
N ASN A 225 -12.93 -2.57 2.76
CA ASN A 225 -11.62 -2.62 3.39
C ASN A 225 -11.48 -1.42 4.34
N ILE A 226 -11.22 -1.70 5.62
CA ILE A 226 -10.83 -0.67 6.59
C ILE A 226 -9.31 -0.66 6.63
N CYS A 227 -8.73 0.37 6.02
CA CYS A 227 -7.29 0.55 5.98
C CYS A 227 -6.84 1.33 7.22
N LEU A 228 -5.85 0.79 7.93
CA LEU A 228 -5.26 1.34 9.14
C LEU A 228 -3.79 1.66 8.89
N LEU A 229 -3.31 2.73 9.50
CA LEU A 229 -1.89 3.07 9.55
C LEU A 229 -1.38 2.79 10.96
N LEU A 230 -0.38 1.92 11.09
CA LEU A 230 0.39 1.72 12.30
C LEU A 230 1.63 2.62 12.24
N GLU A 231 1.71 3.55 13.19
CA GLU A 231 2.82 4.50 13.36
C GLU A 231 3.15 4.60 14.85
N ASN A 232 4.39 4.32 15.24
CA ASN A 232 4.85 4.38 16.64
C ASN A 232 3.90 3.65 17.62
N ASN A 233 3.52 2.41 17.29
CA ASN A 233 2.57 1.57 18.04
C ASN A 233 1.17 2.19 18.21
N HIS A 234 0.82 3.19 17.40
CA HIS A 234 -0.47 3.85 17.42
C HIS A 234 -1.19 3.68 16.08
N TYR A 235 -2.50 3.40 16.12
CA TYR A 235 -3.30 3.20 14.92
C TYR A 235 -4.01 4.49 14.49
N HIS A 236 -4.00 4.71 13.19
CA HIS A 236 -4.79 5.75 12.52
C HIS A 236 -5.66 5.12 11.43
N TYR A 237 -6.71 5.84 11.02
CA TYR A 237 -7.57 5.40 9.93
C TYR A 237 -7.11 6.00 8.60
N ILE A 238 -7.09 5.19 7.53
CA ILE A 238 -6.79 5.61 6.18
C ILE A 238 -8.08 5.62 5.36
N GLU A 239 -8.55 6.81 5.02
CA GLU A 239 -9.77 7.02 4.23
C GLU A 239 -9.61 6.57 2.77
N ARG A 240 -8.44 6.87 2.18
CA ARG A 240 -8.10 6.65 0.77
C ARG A 240 -6.64 6.20 0.65
N PRO A 241 -6.36 4.89 0.51
CA PRO A 241 -5.01 4.40 0.28
C PRO A 241 -4.39 4.96 -1.01
N GLU A 242 -5.21 5.34 -2.00
CA GLU A 242 -4.78 6.02 -3.23
C GLU A 242 -3.92 7.25 -2.97
N GLN A 243 -4.34 8.08 -2.01
CA GLN A 243 -3.62 9.31 -1.67
C GLN A 243 -2.34 9.02 -0.88
N LEU A 244 -2.28 7.87 -0.20
CA LEU A 244 -1.08 7.45 0.52
C LEU A 244 0.04 7.08 -0.45
N PHE A 245 -0.31 6.42 -1.55
CA PHE A 245 0.65 5.92 -2.54
C PHE A 245 0.76 6.79 -3.80
N ASP A 246 0.10 7.95 -3.82
CA ASP A 246 -0.01 8.85 -4.99
C ASP A 246 -0.43 8.12 -6.29
N VAL A 247 -1.45 7.27 -6.19
CA VAL A 247 -1.99 6.50 -7.32
C VAL A 247 -3.46 6.81 -7.54
N LYS A 248 -3.93 6.74 -8.79
CA LYS A 248 -5.35 6.96 -9.09
C LYS A 248 -6.28 5.92 -8.47
N ARG A 249 -5.81 4.67 -8.35
CA ARG A 249 -6.51 3.54 -7.69
C ARG A 249 -5.48 2.61 -7.08
N TYR A 250 -5.78 2.08 -5.90
CA TYR A 250 -4.95 1.09 -5.23
C TYR A 250 -5.71 -0.23 -5.10
N CYS A 251 -5.09 -1.33 -5.49
CA CYS A 251 -5.65 -2.66 -5.28
C CYS A 251 -5.03 -3.28 -4.03
N ILE A 252 -5.84 -3.50 -2.99
CA ILE A 252 -5.40 -4.12 -1.74
C ILE A 252 -4.90 -5.56 -1.97
N ASP A 253 -5.59 -6.34 -2.80
CA ASP A 253 -5.23 -7.73 -3.03
C ASP A 253 -3.95 -7.90 -3.87
N CYS A 254 -3.68 -6.96 -4.78
CA CYS A 254 -2.43 -6.92 -5.57
C CYS A 254 -1.34 -6.03 -4.94
N GLU A 255 -1.66 -5.33 -3.85
CA GLU A 255 -0.76 -4.46 -3.08
C GLU A 255 -0.03 -3.41 -3.93
N LYS A 256 -0.71 -2.86 -4.94
CA LYS A 256 -0.11 -1.89 -5.87
C LYS A 256 -1.12 -0.92 -6.48
N GLY A 257 -0.59 0.18 -7.03
CA GLY A 257 -1.33 1.08 -7.88
C GLY A 257 -1.81 0.40 -9.16
N VAL A 258 -3.05 0.67 -9.57
CA VAL A 258 -3.69 -0.01 -10.69
C VAL A 258 -4.34 0.97 -11.66
N SER A 259 -4.23 0.66 -12.95
CA SER A 259 -4.91 1.36 -14.03
C SER A 259 -5.48 0.34 -15.02
N ARG A 260 -6.35 0.77 -15.94
CA ARG A 260 -6.88 -0.12 -16.99
C ARG A 260 -5.78 -0.84 -17.78
N TRP A 261 -4.66 -0.14 -17.99
CA TRP A 261 -3.53 -0.62 -18.77
C TRP A 261 -2.58 -1.48 -17.95
N SER A 262 -2.30 -1.08 -16.71
CA SER A 262 -1.30 -1.71 -15.83
C SER A 262 -1.86 -2.81 -14.91
N HIS A 263 -3.18 -2.94 -14.80
CA HIS A 263 -3.77 -3.94 -13.92
C HIS A 263 -3.73 -5.34 -14.54
N TRP A 264 -3.28 -6.32 -13.74
CA TRP A 264 -3.14 -7.70 -14.17
C TRP A 264 -4.51 -8.32 -14.48
N ALA A 265 -4.64 -8.98 -15.64
CA ALA A 265 -5.89 -9.57 -16.09
C ALA A 265 -6.39 -10.72 -15.19
N GLY A 266 -5.49 -11.36 -14.43
CA GLY A 266 -5.83 -12.42 -13.48
C GLY A 266 -6.28 -11.93 -12.09
N CYS A 267 -6.43 -10.62 -11.87
CA CYS A 267 -6.97 -10.14 -10.60
C CYS A 267 -8.43 -10.53 -10.45
N THR A 268 -8.75 -11.27 -9.39
CA THR A 268 -10.08 -11.76 -9.08
C THR A 268 -10.89 -10.80 -8.19
N VAL A 269 -10.50 -9.52 -8.14
CA VAL A 269 -11.07 -8.54 -7.19
C VAL A 269 -11.33 -7.18 -7.84
N VAL A 270 -10.56 -6.82 -8.86
CA VAL A 270 -10.67 -5.55 -9.56
C VAL A 270 -10.85 -5.81 -11.04
N CYS A 271 -11.92 -5.27 -11.62
CA CYS A 271 -12.13 -5.40 -13.06
C CYS A 271 -11.14 -4.50 -13.81
N ARG A 272 -10.28 -5.06 -14.65
CA ARG A 272 -9.36 -4.27 -15.50
C ARG A 272 -10.08 -3.26 -16.42
N LEU A 273 -11.32 -3.52 -16.82
CA LEU A 273 -12.08 -2.68 -17.74
C LEU A 273 -12.78 -1.50 -17.03
N CYS A 274 -13.66 -1.79 -16.06
CA CYS A 274 -14.40 -0.74 -15.34
C CYS A 274 -13.69 -0.24 -14.07
N MET A 275 -12.59 -0.89 -13.67
CA MET A 275 -11.79 -0.60 -12.48
C MET A 275 -12.54 -0.73 -11.14
N ARG A 276 -13.80 -1.19 -11.13
CA ARG A 276 -14.57 -1.42 -9.90
C ARG A 276 -13.99 -2.63 -9.13
N THR A 277 -14.21 -2.62 -7.82
CA THR A 277 -13.62 -3.56 -6.87
C THR A 277 -14.70 -4.24 -6.03
N GLY A 278 -14.45 -5.46 -5.57
CA GLY A 278 -15.34 -6.19 -4.65
C GLY A 278 -15.55 -7.67 -5.02
N PRO A 279 -16.38 -8.40 -4.27
CA PRO A 279 -16.54 -9.85 -4.40
C PRO A 279 -17.19 -10.29 -5.71
N GLN A 280 -17.86 -9.37 -6.42
CA GLN A 280 -18.52 -9.61 -7.70
C GLN A 280 -17.65 -9.20 -8.91
N PHE A 281 -16.36 -8.92 -8.70
CA PHE A 281 -15.43 -8.50 -9.73
C PHE A 281 -14.26 -9.48 -9.85
N PRO A 282 -13.62 -9.63 -11.02
CA PRO A 282 -13.82 -8.89 -12.27
C PRO A 282 -15.20 -9.16 -12.90
N CYS A 283 -15.74 -8.18 -13.64
CA CYS A 283 -17.01 -8.36 -14.36
C CYS A 283 -16.93 -9.58 -15.27
N GLN A 284 -18.04 -10.33 -15.39
CA GLN A 284 -18.19 -11.30 -16.47
C GLN A 284 -18.16 -10.55 -17.81
N VAL A 285 -17.27 -10.97 -18.71
CA VAL A 285 -17.16 -10.41 -20.06
C VAL A 285 -18.14 -11.17 -20.95
N LEU A 286 -19.24 -10.53 -21.36
CA LEU A 286 -20.09 -11.06 -22.41
C LEU A 286 -19.41 -10.82 -23.76
N PHE A 287 -19.09 -11.88 -24.49
CA PHE A 287 -18.57 -11.81 -25.85
C PHE A 287 -19.73 -11.57 -26.83
N TYR A 288 -20.25 -10.34 -26.88
CA TYR A 288 -21.09 -9.90 -28.00
C TYR A 288 -20.38 -8.73 -28.71
N SER A 289 -19.96 -9.00 -29.96
CA SER A 289 -19.52 -8.04 -30.99
C SER A 289 -18.56 -6.89 -30.57
N TYR A 290 -17.28 -7.02 -30.92
CA TYR A 290 -16.24 -5.98 -31.10
C TYR A 290 -15.98 -4.92 -29.99
N TYR A 291 -16.80 -4.80 -28.95
CA TYR A 291 -16.64 -3.87 -27.83
C TYR A 291 -16.76 -4.63 -26.50
N LYS A 292 -15.69 -4.62 -25.69
CA LYS A 292 -15.68 -5.24 -24.36
C LYS A 292 -16.48 -4.38 -23.37
N HIS A 293 -17.79 -4.56 -23.32
CA HIS A 293 -18.64 -3.95 -22.30
C HIS A 293 -18.60 -4.78 -21.00
N CYS A 294 -18.53 -4.12 -19.85
CA CYS A 294 -18.73 -4.77 -18.55
C CYS A 294 -20.22 -5.03 -18.37
N TRP A 295 -20.64 -6.28 -18.32
CA TRP A 295 -22.01 -6.62 -17.99
C TRP A 295 -22.19 -6.69 -16.48
N PHE A 296 -23.26 -6.08 -15.98
CA PHE A 296 -23.72 -6.25 -14.61
C PHE A 296 -24.85 -7.28 -14.65
N PRO A 297 -24.79 -8.39 -13.89
CA PRO A 297 -26.03 -9.00 -13.45
C PRO A 297 -26.69 -7.98 -12.52
N LEU A 298 -27.81 -7.40 -12.99
CA LEU A 298 -28.73 -6.68 -12.13
C LEU A 298 -29.25 -7.71 -11.12
N VAL A 299 -28.62 -7.80 -9.95
CA VAL A 299 -29.27 -8.44 -8.80
C VAL A 299 -30.25 -7.40 -8.28
N GLY A 300 -31.53 -7.66 -8.53
CA GLY A 300 -32.64 -6.75 -8.28
C GLY A 300 -32.65 -6.18 -6.87
N GLY A 301 -32.95 -4.89 -6.79
CA GLY A 301 -33.80 -4.35 -5.74
C GLY A 301 -35.25 -4.44 -6.19
#